data_AF-A0A939U3J9-F1
#
_entry.id   AF-A0A939U3J9-F1
#
_cell.length_a   1.000
_cell.length_b   1.000
_cell.length_c   1.000
_cell.angle_alpha   90.00
_cell.angle_beta   90.00
_cell.angle_gamma   90.00
#
_symmetry.space_group_name_H-M   'P 1'
#
loop_
_entity.id
_entity.type
_entity.pdbx_description
1 polymer ?
#
loop_
_entity_poly.entity_id
_entity_poly.type
_entity_poly.pdbx_seq_one_letter_code
_entity_poly.pdbx_strand_id
1 'polypeptide(L)'
;MNRVVLLVLVLLCVTLDAFSAPQVKRADTYPWLVEARTNLNIRSGPGTEYNKIGMFDKGAKFYALNQRTSYWIEIQYNGQRAFVSSEYIEFLYQVTPQSVYGGKEQKPHGSIASFFSSVWGVVKVILIIIVILIVLAFKEEIAAFVAAILVFAGIGALLFWLLFNNASLGGTIGAIIGVLMGLRTVVDFEIVGGILLYVLASGYFIISFPFYVLNQLQFFLSEPWRNAFKYDYSSEKRKPALRSTLEILKILLYILITPLRLLNAVYYNIIVHGLVVIYDLFMAVMVPCNEKEGKGSFWLWLFMLPWRVVRYLVIHGALSIIECVVWTIIDVFVPAITLYHGTDLTAGQSIVGSRKRNKSLSWKSGTFTASQSNWGGIGVYFASSRQVALRYANDPYRLSDSNPVVIVCRVSPGRIINYALAPYQVYRAAGQDGNPSTLNSYGQKNHYTTGEWWNGRGGYWEYCLFDWKNLYNNRWRIRPLYIYNDRTHFIQHIKGGMAHWTFNI
;
A
#
# COMPACT_ATOMS: atom_id res chain seq x y z
N MET A 1 -6.26 21.70 18.38
CA MET A 1 -6.57 20.49 17.59
C MET A 1 -6.52 20.71 16.07
N ASN A 2 -6.95 21.85 15.52
CA ASN A 2 -7.01 22.07 14.06
C ASN A 2 -5.67 22.23 13.32
N ARG A 3 -4.58 22.64 13.98
CA ARG A 3 -3.31 22.94 13.27
C ARG A 3 -2.52 21.70 12.86
N VAL A 4 -2.58 20.61 13.64
CA VAL A 4 -1.82 19.38 13.34
C VAL A 4 -2.49 18.58 12.23
N VAL A 5 -3.82 18.48 12.24
CA VAL A 5 -4.61 17.85 11.16
C VAL A 5 -4.46 18.62 9.85
N LEU A 6 -4.49 19.97 9.91
CA LEU A 6 -4.22 20.81 8.74
C LEU A 6 -2.78 20.64 8.24
N LEU A 7 -1.79 20.53 9.13
CA LEU A 7 -0.39 20.31 8.75
C LEU A 7 -0.18 18.95 8.07
N VAL A 8 -0.83 17.88 8.59
CA VAL A 8 -0.79 16.54 7.99
C VAL A 8 -1.51 16.52 6.65
N LEU A 9 -2.67 17.18 6.51
CA LEU A 9 -3.38 17.32 5.24
C LEU A 9 -2.57 18.14 4.21
N VAL A 10 -1.92 19.22 4.64
CA VAL A 10 -1.05 20.05 3.78
C VAL A 10 0.21 19.27 3.38
N LEU A 11 0.84 18.52 4.29
CA LEU A 11 2.00 17.67 3.98
C LEU A 11 1.62 16.47 3.08
N LEU A 12 0.43 15.89 3.24
CA LEU A 12 -0.08 14.85 2.33
C LEU A 12 -0.39 15.41 0.93
N CYS A 13 -0.97 16.61 0.83
CA CYS A 13 -1.22 17.27 -0.46
C CYS A 13 0.10 17.65 -1.16
N VAL A 14 1.06 18.21 -0.42
CA VAL A 14 2.37 18.62 -0.95
C VAL A 14 3.20 17.42 -1.44
N THR A 15 3.04 16.23 -0.84
CA THR A 15 3.73 15.01 -1.29
C THR A 15 3.03 14.32 -2.47
N LEU A 16 1.75 14.59 -2.72
CA LEU A 16 0.96 14.05 -3.85
C LEU A 16 1.05 14.87 -5.14
N ASP A 17 1.60 16.09 -5.08
CA ASP A 17 1.83 16.96 -6.24
C ASP A 17 3.26 16.86 -6.80
N ALA A 18 4.20 16.27 -6.05
CA ALA A 18 5.61 16.09 -6.43
C ALA A 18 5.84 15.12 -7.61
N PHE A 19 4.78 14.51 -8.14
CA PHE A 19 4.81 13.62 -9.33
C PHE A 19 3.91 14.11 -10.47
N SER A 20 3.62 15.41 -10.52
CA SER A 20 3.07 15.99 -11.75
C SER A 20 4.21 16.18 -12.75
N ALA A 21 4.14 15.48 -13.89
CA ALA A 21 4.97 15.82 -15.04
C ALA A 21 4.84 17.33 -15.32
N PRO A 22 5.93 18.04 -15.68
CA PRO A 22 5.86 19.47 -15.92
C PRO A 22 4.76 19.74 -16.94
N GLN A 23 3.71 20.43 -16.49
CA GLN A 23 2.69 20.91 -17.39
C GLN A 23 3.39 21.95 -18.27
N VAL A 24 3.58 21.63 -19.54
CA VAL A 24 3.97 22.62 -20.53
C VAL A 24 2.88 23.69 -20.48
N LYS A 25 3.21 24.88 -19.99
CA LYS A 25 2.32 26.04 -20.09
C LYS A 25 2.03 26.24 -21.57
N ARG A 26 0.79 25.95 -21.97
CA ARG A 26 0.29 26.25 -23.31
C ARG A 26 0.45 27.75 -23.51
N ALA A 27 1.14 28.16 -24.57
CA ALA A 27 1.17 29.57 -24.95
C ALA A 27 -0.22 29.96 -25.45
N ASP A 28 -0.94 30.71 -24.64
CA ASP A 28 -2.27 31.23 -24.95
C ASP A 28 -2.18 32.38 -25.95
N THR A 29 -1.92 32.11 -27.24
CA THR A 29 -2.30 33.02 -28.33
C THR A 29 -2.28 32.23 -29.64
N TYR A 30 -3.43 32.11 -30.30
CA TYR A 30 -3.49 31.58 -31.67
C TYR A 30 -3.03 32.69 -32.63
N PRO A 31 -1.87 32.58 -33.30
CA PRO A 31 -1.46 33.60 -34.24
C PRO A 31 -2.26 33.51 -35.55
N TRP A 32 -2.81 34.62 -36.01
CA TRP A 32 -3.51 34.71 -37.30
C TRP A 32 -2.48 34.89 -38.41
N LEU A 33 -2.52 34.06 -39.45
CA LEU A 33 -1.66 34.26 -40.61
C LEU A 33 -2.22 35.40 -41.47
N VAL A 34 -1.41 36.42 -41.67
CA VAL A 34 -1.76 37.61 -42.46
C VAL A 34 -0.73 37.86 -43.54
N GLU A 35 -1.15 38.46 -44.65
CA GLU A 35 -0.30 38.84 -45.78
C GLU A 35 -0.34 40.34 -46.02
N ALA A 36 0.82 40.97 -46.23
CA ALA A 36 0.92 42.38 -46.58
C ALA A 36 0.48 42.61 -48.04
N ARG A 37 -0.57 43.40 -48.28
CA ARG A 37 -1.06 43.74 -49.63
C ARG A 37 -0.22 44.79 -50.33
N THR A 38 0.59 45.53 -49.58
CA THR A 38 1.51 46.58 -50.03
C THR A 38 2.75 46.59 -49.14
N ASN A 39 3.75 47.44 -49.44
CA ASN A 39 4.86 47.66 -48.52
C ASN A 39 4.33 48.27 -47.22
N LEU A 40 4.46 47.53 -46.13
CA LEU A 40 3.77 47.79 -44.87
C LEU A 40 4.76 48.18 -43.78
N ASN A 41 4.66 49.42 -43.30
CA ASN A 41 5.50 49.92 -42.22
C ASN A 41 5.14 49.24 -40.89
N ILE A 42 6.18 48.80 -40.16
CA ILE A 42 6.07 48.27 -38.80
C ILE A 42 6.40 49.40 -37.84
N ARG A 43 5.54 49.64 -36.85
CA ARG A 43 5.64 50.76 -35.91
C ARG A 43 5.72 50.30 -34.47
N SER A 44 6.32 51.13 -33.62
CA SER A 44 6.45 50.86 -32.19
C SER A 44 5.15 51.00 -31.38
N GLY A 45 4.10 51.59 -31.97
CA GLY A 45 2.79 51.76 -31.33
C GLY A 45 1.64 51.89 -32.35
N PRO A 46 0.38 51.84 -31.90
CA PRO A 46 -0.80 51.80 -32.76
C PRO A 46 -1.20 53.19 -33.27
N GLY A 47 -0.41 53.75 -34.19
CA GLY A 47 -0.64 55.08 -34.78
C GLY A 47 0.42 55.47 -35.81
N THR A 48 0.12 56.44 -36.68
CA THR A 48 1.09 56.93 -37.69
C THR A 48 2.15 57.88 -37.09
N GLU A 49 1.88 58.39 -35.90
CA GLU A 49 2.75 59.21 -35.06
C GLU A 49 3.87 58.39 -34.38
N TYR A 50 3.73 57.07 -34.26
CA TYR A 50 4.75 56.21 -33.68
C TYR A 50 5.89 55.91 -34.66
N ASN A 51 7.11 55.78 -34.15
CA ASN A 51 8.31 55.55 -34.95
C ASN A 51 8.18 54.29 -35.83
N LYS A 52 8.61 54.41 -37.10
CA LYS A 52 8.80 53.26 -37.99
C LYS A 52 10.04 52.50 -37.52
N ILE A 53 9.83 51.25 -37.10
CA ILE A 53 10.88 50.35 -36.60
C ILE A 53 11.22 49.22 -37.59
N GLY A 54 10.48 49.12 -38.69
CA GLY A 54 10.72 48.13 -39.74
C GLY A 54 9.73 48.27 -40.90
N MET A 55 9.79 47.33 -41.83
CA MET A 55 8.87 47.24 -42.95
C MET A 55 8.73 45.79 -43.39
N PHE A 56 7.53 45.40 -43.79
CA PHE A 56 7.26 44.20 -44.56
C PHE A 56 7.10 44.55 -46.04
N ASP A 57 7.72 43.80 -46.91
CA ASP A 57 7.49 43.94 -48.36
C ASP A 57 6.12 43.40 -48.74
N LYS A 58 5.55 43.91 -49.85
CA LYS A 58 4.30 43.36 -50.42
C LYS A 58 4.42 41.85 -50.63
N GLY A 59 3.43 41.09 -50.17
CA GLY A 59 3.36 39.63 -50.20
C GLY A 59 4.01 38.94 -49.00
N ALA A 60 4.64 39.68 -48.08
CA ALA A 60 5.19 39.10 -46.87
C ALA A 60 4.07 38.54 -45.97
N LYS A 61 4.27 37.30 -45.50
CA LYS A 61 3.36 36.59 -44.60
C LYS A 61 3.91 36.61 -43.19
N PHE A 62 3.08 36.96 -42.22
CA PHE A 62 3.47 37.05 -40.82
C PHE A 62 2.29 36.74 -39.89
N TYR A 63 2.59 36.64 -38.60
CA TYR A 63 1.63 36.24 -37.58
C TYR A 63 1.15 37.46 -36.78
N ALA A 64 -0.17 37.66 -36.77
CA ALA A 64 -0.84 38.64 -35.93
C ALA A 64 -1.26 38.01 -34.60
N LEU A 65 -1.08 38.73 -33.51
CA LEU A 65 -1.42 38.30 -32.15
C LEU A 65 -2.89 38.57 -31.80
N ASN A 66 -3.56 39.46 -32.55
CA ASN A 66 -4.96 39.81 -32.37
C ASN A 66 -5.76 39.72 -33.69
N GLN A 67 -7.08 39.59 -33.56
CA GLN A 67 -8.01 39.58 -34.68
C GLN A 67 -8.20 40.97 -35.29
N ARG A 68 -8.81 41.03 -36.48
CA ARG A 68 -9.20 42.27 -37.17
C ARG A 68 -10.39 43.00 -36.51
N THR A 69 -10.32 43.25 -35.21
CA THR A 69 -11.26 44.11 -34.49
C THR A 69 -10.70 45.52 -34.25
N SER A 70 -9.43 45.74 -34.60
CA SER A 70 -8.68 46.99 -34.42
C SER A 70 -8.12 47.52 -35.76
N TYR A 71 -7.99 48.85 -35.88
CA TYR A 71 -7.28 49.50 -36.99
C TYR A 71 -5.76 49.22 -36.96
N TRP A 72 -5.22 48.85 -35.80
CA TRP A 72 -3.83 48.47 -35.60
C TRP A 72 -3.72 47.03 -35.10
N ILE A 73 -2.94 46.22 -35.80
CA ILE A 73 -2.72 44.81 -35.52
C ILE A 73 -1.40 44.64 -34.79
N GLU A 74 -1.44 43.91 -33.68
CA GLU A 74 -0.27 43.62 -32.87
C GLU A 74 0.47 42.41 -33.43
N ILE A 75 1.79 42.52 -33.56
CA ILE A 75 2.68 41.48 -34.05
C ILE A 75 3.91 41.37 -33.14
N GLN A 76 4.61 40.24 -33.25
CA GLN A 76 5.96 40.11 -32.70
C GLN A 76 6.99 40.44 -33.78
N TYR A 77 7.84 41.44 -33.56
CA TYR A 77 8.91 41.84 -34.48
C TYR A 77 10.22 42.02 -33.71
N ASN A 78 11.29 41.30 -34.09
CA ASN A 78 12.60 41.33 -33.44
C ASN A 78 12.55 41.19 -31.90
N GLY A 79 11.70 40.29 -31.39
CA GLY A 79 11.61 40.02 -29.96
C GLY A 79 10.79 41.03 -29.14
N GLN A 80 10.24 42.06 -29.76
CA GLN A 80 9.35 43.05 -29.13
C GLN A 80 7.97 43.10 -29.80
N ARG A 81 7.00 43.67 -29.08
CA ARG A 81 5.65 43.94 -29.60
C ARG A 81 5.70 45.13 -30.55
N ALA A 82 5.05 45.01 -31.69
CA ALA A 82 5.01 46.02 -32.73
C ALA A 82 3.62 46.06 -33.38
N PHE A 83 3.35 47.08 -34.18
CA PHE A 83 2.05 47.33 -34.77
C PHE A 83 2.13 47.59 -36.27
N VAL A 84 1.15 47.05 -37.00
CA VAL A 84 0.93 47.31 -38.43
C VAL A 84 -0.53 47.70 -38.65
N SER A 85 -0.80 48.51 -39.68
CA SER A 85 -2.18 48.91 -39.99
C SER A 85 -2.97 47.74 -40.61
N SER A 86 -4.19 47.50 -40.11
CA SER A 86 -5.08 46.45 -40.59
C SER A 86 -5.66 46.74 -41.99
N GLU A 87 -5.44 47.94 -42.51
CA GLU A 87 -5.85 48.37 -43.86
C GLU A 87 -4.98 47.73 -44.95
N TYR A 88 -3.70 47.48 -44.66
CA TYR A 88 -2.72 47.02 -45.64
C TYR A 88 -2.43 45.52 -45.56
N ILE A 89 -3.24 44.77 -44.84
CA ILE A 89 -3.11 43.32 -44.69
C ILE A 89 -4.36 42.58 -45.11
N GLU A 90 -4.19 41.31 -45.44
CA GLU A 90 -5.28 40.36 -45.66
C GLU A 90 -5.14 39.19 -44.69
N PHE A 91 -6.23 38.84 -44.01
CA PHE A 91 -6.28 37.65 -43.16
C PHE A 91 -6.54 36.44 -44.05
N LEU A 92 -5.56 35.54 -44.15
CA LEU A 92 -5.65 34.44 -45.09
C LEU A 92 -6.56 33.31 -44.57
N TYR A 93 -6.50 32.94 -43.28
CA TYR A 93 -7.42 32.00 -42.58
C TYR A 93 -6.97 31.75 -41.12
N GLN A 94 -7.82 31.14 -40.25
CA GLN A 94 -7.38 30.60 -38.96
C GLN A 94 -6.46 29.39 -39.19
N VAL A 95 -5.23 29.46 -38.71
CA VAL A 95 -4.37 28.27 -38.68
C VAL A 95 -4.84 27.38 -37.52
N THR A 96 -5.73 26.43 -37.80
CA THR A 96 -5.84 25.23 -36.96
C THR A 96 -4.56 24.43 -37.19
N PRO A 97 -3.84 24.00 -36.14
CA PRO A 97 -2.47 23.52 -36.29
C PRO A 97 -2.44 22.14 -36.96
N GLN A 98 -2.46 22.09 -38.30
CA GLN A 98 -2.17 20.88 -39.09
C GLN A 98 -1.54 21.07 -40.48
N SER A 99 -1.34 22.28 -41.02
CA SER A 99 -0.95 22.42 -42.44
C SER A 99 0.45 22.96 -42.76
N VAL A 100 1.38 23.10 -41.81
CA VAL A 100 2.71 23.71 -42.11
C VAL A 100 3.92 22.78 -42.01
N TYR A 101 3.80 21.53 -41.55
CA TYR A 101 4.90 20.57 -41.66
C TYR A 101 4.42 19.24 -42.24
N GLY A 102 4.85 18.97 -43.48
CA GLY A 102 4.74 17.66 -44.11
C GLY A 102 5.57 16.63 -43.36
N GLY A 103 4.97 16.03 -42.35
CA GLY A 103 5.46 14.85 -41.64
C GLY A 103 4.25 14.06 -41.18
N LYS A 104 4.13 12.81 -41.61
CA LYS A 104 2.99 11.93 -41.33
C LYS A 104 2.62 11.98 -39.85
N GLU A 105 1.42 12.48 -39.56
CA GLU A 105 0.86 12.47 -38.22
C GLU A 105 0.37 11.04 -37.93
N GLN A 106 1.06 10.34 -37.04
CA GLN A 106 0.45 9.22 -36.32
C GLN A 106 -0.60 9.82 -35.38
N LYS A 107 -1.86 9.40 -35.52
CA LYS A 107 -2.88 9.63 -34.48
C LYS A 107 -2.27 9.25 -33.13
N PRO A 108 -2.41 10.06 -32.06
CA PRO A 108 -2.03 9.62 -30.75
C PRO A 108 -2.95 8.45 -30.37
N HIS A 109 -2.49 7.23 -30.60
CA HIS A 109 -2.96 6.08 -29.85
C HIS A 109 -2.85 6.50 -28.38
N GLY A 110 -3.98 6.50 -27.68
CA GLY A 110 -4.09 6.97 -26.30
C GLY A 110 -2.85 6.55 -25.52
N SER A 111 -2.00 7.54 -25.21
CA SER A 111 -0.72 7.27 -24.60
C SER A 111 -1.00 6.53 -23.30
N ILE A 112 -0.21 5.50 -23.02
CA ILE A 112 -0.13 4.88 -21.70
C ILE A 112 -0.13 5.95 -20.58
N ALA A 113 0.47 7.12 -20.83
CA ALA A 113 0.46 8.26 -19.92
C ALA A 113 -0.93 8.91 -19.71
N SER A 114 -1.76 9.03 -20.74
CA SER A 114 -3.12 9.61 -20.59
C SER A 114 -4.04 8.65 -19.84
N PHE A 115 -3.92 7.34 -20.09
CA PHE A 115 -4.59 6.31 -19.30
C PHE A 115 -4.16 6.36 -17.83
N PHE A 116 -2.86 6.44 -17.54
CA PHE A 116 -2.37 6.53 -16.17
C PHE A 116 -2.75 7.84 -15.47
N SER A 117 -2.85 8.97 -16.19
CA SER A 117 -3.31 10.23 -15.59
C SER A 117 -4.77 10.15 -15.12
N SER A 118 -5.64 9.52 -15.91
CA SER A 118 -7.06 9.34 -15.57
C SER A 118 -7.26 8.34 -14.44
N VAL A 119 -6.52 7.22 -14.46
CA VAL A 119 -6.53 6.23 -13.37
C VAL A 119 -6.02 6.87 -12.07
N TRP A 120 -4.97 7.67 -12.12
CA TRP A 120 -4.42 8.37 -10.97
C TRP A 120 -5.38 9.41 -10.38
N GLY A 121 -6.11 10.14 -11.24
CA GLY A 121 -7.16 11.06 -10.79
C GLY A 121 -8.27 10.37 -10.00
N VAL A 122 -8.74 9.21 -10.48
CA VAL A 122 -9.75 8.40 -9.77
C VAL A 122 -9.21 7.87 -8.44
N VAL A 123 -7.96 7.39 -8.42
CA VAL A 123 -7.32 6.91 -7.19
C VAL A 123 -7.16 8.03 -6.15
N LYS A 124 -6.79 9.25 -6.57
CA LYS A 124 -6.71 10.42 -5.67
C LYS A 124 -8.06 10.71 -5.01
N VAL A 125 -9.14 10.73 -5.79
CA VAL A 125 -10.50 10.98 -5.27
C VAL A 125 -10.94 9.91 -4.28
N ILE A 126 -10.69 8.63 -4.60
CA ILE A 126 -10.99 7.51 -3.71
C ILE A 126 -10.22 7.63 -2.39
N LEU A 127 -8.92 7.95 -2.42
CA LEU A 127 -8.11 8.13 -1.22
C LEU A 127 -8.58 9.29 -0.36
N ILE A 128 -8.95 10.42 -0.96
CA ILE A 128 -9.49 11.58 -0.23
C ILE A 128 -10.82 11.23 0.44
N ILE A 129 -11.73 10.55 -0.27
CA ILE A 129 -13.01 10.11 0.30
C ILE A 129 -12.76 9.14 1.46
N ILE A 130 -11.85 8.18 1.31
CA ILE A 130 -11.51 7.23 2.38
C ILE A 130 -10.96 7.95 3.62
N VAL A 131 -10.04 8.91 3.43
CA VAL A 131 -9.50 9.71 4.55
C VAL A 131 -10.59 10.51 5.23
N ILE A 132 -11.50 11.13 4.47
CA ILE A 132 -12.66 11.85 5.02
C ILE A 132 -13.56 10.90 5.81
N LEU A 133 -13.87 9.71 5.27
CA LEU A 133 -14.70 8.71 5.93
C LEU A 133 -14.05 8.19 7.22
N ILE A 134 -12.74 7.97 7.23
CA ILE A 134 -11.98 7.61 8.44
C ILE A 134 -12.08 8.75 9.47
N VAL A 135 -11.77 10.00 9.07
CA VAL A 135 -11.82 11.14 9.98
C VAL A 135 -13.23 11.36 10.55
N LEU A 136 -14.26 11.19 9.73
CA LEU A 136 -15.65 11.30 10.18
C LEU A 136 -16.07 10.14 11.09
N ALA A 137 -15.64 8.91 10.78
CA ALA A 137 -15.91 7.74 11.61
C ALA A 137 -15.33 7.91 13.02
N PHE A 138 -14.09 8.39 13.13
CA PHE A 138 -13.38 8.45 14.41
C PHE A 138 -13.55 9.76 15.19
N LYS A 139 -14.25 10.78 14.67
CA LYS A 139 -14.32 12.11 15.35
C LYS A 139 -15.04 12.05 16.70
N GLU A 140 -16.15 11.32 16.78
CA GLU A 140 -17.00 11.21 17.97
C GLU A 140 -16.30 10.34 19.03
N GLU A 141 -15.62 9.28 18.58
CA GLU A 141 -14.87 8.34 19.42
C GLU A 141 -13.64 8.99 20.05
N ILE A 142 -12.93 9.86 19.32
CA ILE A 142 -11.81 10.65 19.86
C ILE A 142 -12.30 11.67 20.90
N ALA A 143 -13.47 12.28 20.69
CA ALA A 143 -14.07 13.21 21.65
C ALA A 143 -14.52 12.50 22.94
N ALA A 144 -15.20 11.36 22.81
CA ALA A 144 -15.58 10.50 23.93
C ALA A 144 -14.35 9.97 24.69
N PHE A 145 -13.27 9.67 23.96
CA PHE A 145 -12.01 9.22 24.51
C PHE A 145 -11.28 10.30 25.32
N VAL A 146 -11.21 11.53 24.81
CA VAL A 146 -10.66 12.68 25.55
C VAL A 146 -11.49 12.97 26.81
N ALA A 147 -12.81 12.88 26.71
CA ALA A 147 -13.71 13.03 27.85
C ALA A 147 -13.46 11.94 28.92
N ALA A 148 -13.28 10.68 28.52
CA ALA A 148 -12.95 9.59 29.45
C ALA A 148 -11.61 9.83 30.18
N ILE A 149 -10.55 10.25 29.48
CA ILE A 149 -9.26 10.59 30.10
C ILE A 149 -9.41 11.70 31.14
N LEU A 150 -10.17 12.75 30.82
CA LEU A 150 -10.39 13.89 31.72
C LEU A 150 -11.19 13.47 32.96
N VAL A 151 -12.16 12.57 32.81
CA VAL A 151 -12.91 11.98 33.94
C VAL A 151 -11.99 11.13 34.83
N PHE A 152 -11.11 10.30 34.27
CA PHE A 152 -10.17 9.50 35.05
C PHE A 152 -9.12 10.34 35.78
N ALA A 153 -8.61 11.41 35.14
CA ALA A 153 -7.74 12.39 35.79
C ALA A 153 -8.46 13.09 36.96
N GLY A 154 -9.75 13.40 36.80
CA GLY A 154 -10.59 13.97 37.84
C GLY A 154 -10.86 13.01 39.01
N ILE A 155 -11.15 11.73 38.74
CA ILE A 155 -11.37 10.70 39.78
C ILE A 155 -10.11 10.46 40.60
N GLY A 156 -8.93 10.43 39.96
CA GLY A 156 -7.64 10.29 40.65
C GLY A 156 -7.36 11.48 41.60
N ALA A 157 -7.64 12.70 41.17
CA ALA A 157 -7.51 13.90 41.99
C ALA A 157 -8.51 13.93 43.16
N LEU A 158 -9.75 13.45 42.95
CA LEU A 158 -10.79 13.41 43.96
C LEU A 158 -10.51 12.34 45.04
N LEU A 159 -10.06 11.15 44.65
CA LEU A 159 -9.66 10.08 45.59
C LEU A 159 -8.45 10.49 46.43
N PHE A 160 -7.48 11.19 45.83
CA PHE A 160 -6.37 11.79 46.56
C PHE A 160 -6.88 12.84 47.57
N TRP A 161 -7.81 13.71 47.19
CA TRP A 161 -8.38 14.70 48.11
C TRP A 161 -9.14 14.07 49.29
N LEU A 162 -9.91 13.00 49.06
CA LEU A 162 -10.69 12.29 50.08
C LEU A 162 -9.82 11.45 51.04
N LEU A 163 -8.70 10.90 50.58
CA LEU A 163 -7.76 10.15 51.41
C LEU A 163 -6.99 11.03 52.39
N PHE A 164 -6.83 12.32 52.07
CA PHE A 164 -6.03 13.26 52.85
C PHE A 164 -6.87 14.32 53.60
N ASN A 165 -8.16 14.45 53.31
CA ASN A 165 -9.10 15.30 54.04
C ASN A 165 -10.29 14.49 54.55
N ASN A 166 -10.52 14.49 55.87
CA ASN A 166 -11.65 13.84 56.54
C ASN A 166 -12.98 14.25 55.88
N ALA A 167 -13.47 13.45 54.93
CA ALA A 167 -14.54 13.82 54.03
C ALA A 167 -15.91 13.77 54.71
N SER A 168 -16.74 14.77 54.45
CA SER A 168 -18.14 14.79 54.86
C SER A 168 -18.94 13.70 54.12
N LEU A 169 -20.11 13.31 54.66
CA LEU A 169 -21.01 12.32 54.04
C LEU A 169 -21.30 12.65 52.54
N GLY A 170 -21.44 13.94 52.21
CA GLY A 170 -21.60 14.41 50.83
C GLY A 170 -20.37 14.20 49.94
N GLY A 171 -19.15 14.32 50.51
CA GLY A 171 -17.90 13.98 49.84
C GLY A 171 -17.80 12.48 49.54
N THR A 172 -18.22 11.63 50.48
CA THR A 172 -18.25 10.17 50.30
C THR A 172 -19.27 9.74 49.25
N ILE A 173 -20.47 10.34 49.23
CA ILE A 173 -21.49 10.09 48.21
C ILE A 173 -21.01 10.54 46.82
N GLY A 174 -20.40 11.72 46.72
CA GLY A 174 -19.79 12.21 45.47
C GLY A 174 -18.68 11.29 44.95
N ALA A 175 -17.87 10.73 45.85
CA ALA A 175 -16.85 9.73 45.52
C ALA A 175 -17.44 8.45 44.94
N ILE A 176 -18.50 7.92 45.58
CA ILE A 176 -19.19 6.71 45.14
C ILE A 176 -19.82 6.93 43.76
N ILE A 177 -20.47 8.08 43.53
CA ILE A 177 -21.03 8.43 42.21
C ILE A 177 -19.91 8.52 41.16
N GLY A 178 -18.78 9.15 41.47
CA GLY A 178 -17.62 9.22 40.59
C GLY A 178 -17.04 7.85 40.22
N VAL A 179 -16.93 6.94 41.20
CA VAL A 179 -16.50 5.55 40.97
C VAL A 179 -17.51 4.79 40.12
N LEU A 180 -18.81 4.91 40.38
CA LEU A 180 -19.87 4.26 39.60
C LEU A 180 -19.93 4.78 38.16
N MET A 181 -19.76 6.09 37.96
CA MET A 181 -19.65 6.69 36.63
C MET A 181 -18.41 6.18 35.89
N GLY A 182 -17.26 6.12 36.57
CA GLY A 182 -16.03 5.56 35.99
C GLY A 182 -16.19 4.08 35.61
N LEU A 183 -16.79 3.26 36.46
CA LEU A 183 -17.10 1.85 36.17
C LEU A 183 -18.06 1.73 34.97
N ARG A 184 -19.08 2.59 34.89
CA ARG A 184 -19.99 2.64 33.75
C ARG A 184 -19.25 2.98 32.45
N THR A 185 -18.34 3.96 32.47
CA THR A 185 -17.52 4.30 31.30
C THR A 185 -16.62 3.15 30.87
N VAL A 186 -16.08 2.35 31.80
CA VAL A 186 -15.31 1.13 31.47
C VAL A 186 -16.17 0.10 30.76
N VAL A 187 -17.38 -0.15 31.27
CA VAL A 187 -18.32 -1.09 30.65
C VAL A 187 -18.75 -0.60 29.27
N ASP A 188 -19.08 0.69 29.12
CA ASP A 188 -19.45 1.28 27.84
C ASP A 188 -18.27 1.18 26.84
N PHE A 189 -17.03 1.40 27.30
CA PHE A 189 -15.82 1.23 26.49
C PHE A 189 -15.58 -0.23 26.07
N GLU A 190 -15.84 -1.20 26.94
CA GLU A 190 -15.78 -2.63 26.59
C GLU A 190 -16.83 -3.03 25.57
N ILE A 191 -18.07 -2.53 25.71
CA ILE A 191 -19.17 -2.82 24.77
C ILE A 191 -18.89 -2.19 23.40
N VAL A 192 -18.57 -0.89 23.37
CA VAL A 192 -18.24 -0.17 22.12
C VAL A 192 -17.02 -0.81 21.47
N GLY A 193 -16.00 -1.14 22.27
CA GLY A 193 -14.84 -1.87 21.82
C GLY A 193 -15.19 -3.23 21.20
N GLY A 194 -16.02 -4.03 21.86
CA GLY A 194 -16.49 -5.32 21.36
C GLY A 194 -17.26 -5.19 20.03
N ILE A 195 -18.13 -4.19 19.91
CA ILE A 195 -18.88 -3.91 18.67
C ILE A 195 -17.91 -3.48 17.56
N LEU A 196 -16.99 -2.55 17.84
CA LEU A 196 -15.99 -2.10 16.87
C LEU A 196 -15.14 -3.27 16.38
N LEU A 197 -14.69 -4.14 17.29
CA LEU A 197 -13.92 -5.34 16.95
C LEU A 197 -14.72 -6.31 16.09
N TYR A 198 -16.01 -6.51 16.39
CA TYR A 198 -16.90 -7.34 15.58
C TYR A 198 -17.10 -6.75 14.17
N VAL A 199 -17.29 -5.43 14.07
CA VAL A 199 -17.44 -4.72 12.79
C VAL A 199 -16.14 -4.78 11.98
N LEU A 200 -14.98 -4.57 12.61
CA LEU A 200 -13.67 -4.67 11.94
C LEU A 200 -13.40 -6.11 11.46
N ALA A 201 -13.66 -7.11 12.30
CA ALA A 201 -13.48 -8.51 11.94
C ALA A 201 -14.44 -8.97 10.82
N SER A 202 -15.69 -8.52 10.86
CA SER A 202 -16.72 -8.89 9.87
C SER A 202 -16.57 -8.10 8.56
N GLY A 203 -16.25 -6.80 8.66
CA GLY A 203 -16.03 -5.90 7.53
C GLY A 203 -14.75 -6.20 6.75
N TYR A 204 -13.79 -6.91 7.36
CA TYR A 204 -12.55 -7.33 6.70
C TYR A 204 -12.79 -8.02 5.37
N PHE A 205 -13.77 -8.92 5.28
CA PHE A 205 -14.06 -9.65 4.04
C PHE A 205 -14.47 -8.72 2.90
N ILE A 206 -15.36 -7.76 3.19
CA ILE A 206 -15.86 -6.80 2.23
C ILE A 206 -14.72 -5.88 1.78
N ILE A 207 -13.96 -5.37 2.74
CA ILE A 207 -12.88 -4.42 2.48
C ILE A 207 -11.71 -5.11 1.78
N SER A 208 -11.47 -6.38 2.02
CA SER A 208 -10.36 -7.12 1.38
C SER A 208 -10.72 -7.68 0.01
N PHE A 209 -11.99 -7.68 -0.39
CA PHE A 209 -12.40 -8.24 -1.68
C PHE A 209 -11.71 -7.56 -2.89
N PRO A 210 -11.71 -6.21 -3.01
CA PRO A 210 -10.99 -5.55 -4.10
C PRO A 210 -9.50 -5.87 -4.10
N PHE A 211 -8.90 -5.98 -2.92
CA PHE A 211 -7.51 -6.40 -2.78
C PHE A 211 -7.27 -7.80 -3.35
N TYR A 212 -8.12 -8.77 -3.04
CA TYR A 212 -7.94 -10.13 -3.58
C TYR A 212 -7.96 -10.13 -5.11
N VAL A 213 -8.85 -9.36 -5.73
CA VAL A 213 -8.90 -9.21 -7.19
C VAL A 213 -7.62 -8.57 -7.72
N LEU A 214 -7.19 -7.44 -7.14
CA LEU A 214 -5.97 -6.74 -7.54
C LEU A 214 -4.71 -7.60 -7.37
N ASN A 215 -4.61 -8.33 -6.26
CA ASN A 215 -3.49 -9.21 -5.97
C ASN A 215 -3.44 -10.39 -6.95
N GLN A 216 -4.58 -11.00 -7.30
CA GLN A 216 -4.63 -12.05 -8.31
C GLN A 216 -4.31 -11.52 -9.71
N LEU A 217 -4.80 -10.34 -10.06
CA LEU A 217 -4.50 -9.70 -11.33
C LEU A 217 -3.00 -9.39 -11.45
N GLN A 218 -2.40 -8.79 -10.42
CA GLN A 218 -0.97 -8.53 -10.38
C GLN A 218 -0.16 -9.83 -10.45
N PHE A 219 -0.59 -10.85 -9.72
CA PHE A 219 0.04 -12.16 -9.72
C PHE A 219 0.03 -12.79 -11.13
N PHE A 220 -1.11 -12.77 -11.82
CA PHE A 220 -1.24 -13.29 -13.17
C PHE A 220 -0.41 -12.47 -14.17
N LEU A 221 -0.54 -11.15 -14.17
CA LEU A 221 0.15 -10.28 -15.12
C LEU A 221 1.67 -10.24 -14.92
N SER A 222 2.15 -10.56 -13.73
CA SER A 222 3.60 -10.66 -13.48
C SER A 222 4.26 -11.81 -14.27
N GLU A 223 3.54 -12.91 -14.49
CA GLU A 223 3.98 -14.05 -15.31
C GLU A 223 2.78 -14.70 -16.03
N PRO A 224 2.29 -14.09 -17.14
CA PRO A 224 1.07 -14.55 -17.83
C PRO A 224 1.18 -15.98 -18.35
N TRP A 225 2.39 -16.44 -18.63
CA TRP A 225 2.70 -17.77 -19.13
C TRP A 225 2.78 -18.85 -18.04
N ARG A 226 2.60 -18.52 -16.75
CA ARG A 226 2.72 -19.47 -15.64
C ARG A 226 1.92 -20.75 -15.87
N ASN A 227 0.69 -20.63 -16.41
CA ASN A 227 -0.16 -21.79 -16.72
C ASN A 227 0.38 -22.69 -17.84
N ALA A 228 1.18 -22.17 -18.77
CA ALA A 228 1.80 -22.95 -19.84
C ALA A 228 2.96 -23.83 -19.30
N PHE A 229 3.50 -23.48 -18.13
CA PHE A 229 4.63 -24.17 -17.48
C PHE A 229 4.23 -24.83 -16.17
N LYS A 230 3.02 -25.39 -16.09
CA LYS A 230 2.62 -26.26 -14.98
C LYS A 230 3.42 -27.56 -14.93
N TYR A 231 3.81 -28.05 -16.10
CA TYR A 231 4.60 -29.27 -16.23
C TYR A 231 5.77 -29.00 -17.17
N ASP A 232 6.80 -29.82 -17.05
CA ASP A 232 7.95 -29.76 -17.94
C ASP A 232 7.63 -30.43 -19.28
N TYR A 233 7.29 -29.61 -20.27
CA TYR A 233 7.09 -30.05 -21.66
C TYR A 233 8.21 -29.63 -22.59
N SER A 234 9.24 -28.96 -22.07
CA SER A 234 10.26 -28.29 -22.88
C SER A 234 11.51 -29.14 -23.01
N SER A 235 12.07 -29.21 -24.22
CA SER A 235 13.35 -29.89 -24.43
C SER A 235 14.47 -29.17 -23.67
N GLU A 236 15.33 -29.91 -22.97
CA GLU A 236 16.49 -29.39 -22.24
C GLU A 236 17.34 -28.41 -23.06
N LYS A 237 17.52 -28.66 -24.36
CA LYS A 237 18.29 -27.79 -25.25
C LYS A 237 17.69 -26.38 -25.40
N ARG A 238 16.36 -26.25 -25.26
CA ARG A 238 15.62 -24.98 -25.43
C ARG A 238 15.44 -24.21 -24.13
N LYS A 239 15.50 -24.88 -22.97
CA LYS A 239 15.22 -24.29 -21.66
C LYS A 239 16.09 -23.06 -21.32
N PRO A 240 17.42 -23.06 -21.53
CA PRO A 240 18.24 -21.90 -21.19
C PRO A 240 17.82 -20.64 -21.96
N ALA A 241 17.64 -20.77 -23.28
CA ALA A 241 17.21 -19.67 -24.13
C ALA A 241 15.81 -19.18 -23.74
N LEU A 242 14.86 -20.10 -23.55
CA LEU A 242 13.49 -19.76 -23.13
C LEU A 242 13.49 -19.02 -21.79
N ARG A 243 14.24 -19.50 -20.80
CA ARG A 243 14.33 -18.84 -19.49
C ARG A 243 14.89 -17.42 -19.61
N SER A 244 15.97 -17.22 -20.37
CA SER A 244 16.54 -15.88 -20.60
C SER A 244 15.52 -14.94 -21.26
N THR A 245 14.81 -15.41 -22.29
CA THR A 245 13.77 -14.61 -22.97
C THR A 245 12.65 -14.22 -22.01
N LEU A 246 12.14 -15.18 -21.22
CA LEU A 246 11.08 -14.92 -20.26
C LEU A 246 11.53 -13.95 -19.15
N GLU A 247 12.75 -14.06 -18.65
CA GLU A 247 13.29 -13.12 -17.65
C GLU A 247 13.38 -11.69 -18.20
N ILE A 248 13.75 -11.50 -19.48
CA ILE A 248 13.71 -10.18 -20.14
C ILE A 248 12.26 -9.67 -20.24
N LEU A 249 11.33 -10.53 -20.66
CA LEU A 249 9.90 -10.18 -20.73
C LEU A 249 9.34 -9.83 -19.35
N LYS A 250 9.78 -10.49 -18.28
CA LYS A 250 9.39 -10.14 -16.90
C LYS A 250 9.78 -8.71 -16.57
N ILE A 251 10.95 -8.22 -17.00
CA ILE A 251 11.37 -6.83 -16.78
C ILE A 251 10.41 -5.85 -17.48
N LEU A 252 10.01 -6.16 -18.72
CA LEU A 252 9.06 -5.31 -19.46
C LEU A 252 7.68 -5.31 -18.81
N LEU A 253 7.16 -6.49 -18.46
CA LEU A 253 5.90 -6.63 -17.73
C LEU A 253 5.99 -5.94 -16.37
N TYR A 254 7.13 -6.03 -15.70
CA TYR A 254 7.39 -5.34 -14.44
C TYR A 254 7.19 -3.83 -14.59
N ILE A 255 7.72 -3.21 -15.64
CA ILE A 255 7.49 -1.78 -15.88
C ILE A 255 6.01 -1.51 -16.18
N LEU A 256 5.40 -2.31 -17.06
CA LEU A 256 4.01 -2.14 -17.51
C LEU A 256 3.00 -2.22 -16.36
N ILE A 257 3.18 -3.16 -15.43
CA ILE A 257 2.26 -3.38 -14.31
C ILE A 257 2.51 -2.46 -13.11
N THR A 258 3.46 -1.51 -13.19
CA THR A 258 3.80 -0.61 -12.07
C THR A 258 2.57 0.11 -11.50
N PRO A 259 1.62 0.62 -12.31
CA PRO A 259 0.46 1.32 -11.75
C PRO A 259 -0.52 0.39 -11.05
N LEU A 260 -0.65 -0.86 -11.53
CA LEU A 260 -1.37 -1.90 -10.79
C LEU A 260 -0.66 -2.22 -9.47
N ARG A 261 0.67 -2.27 -9.43
CA ARG A 261 1.43 -2.47 -8.18
C ARG A 261 1.20 -1.33 -7.20
N LEU A 262 1.18 -0.08 -7.67
CA LEU A 262 0.91 1.08 -6.83
C LEU A 262 -0.50 1.02 -6.25
N LEU A 263 -1.50 0.74 -7.08
CA LEU A 263 -2.88 0.58 -6.62
C LEU A 263 -2.99 -0.55 -5.59
N ASN A 264 -2.37 -1.69 -5.86
CA ASN A 264 -2.37 -2.84 -4.96
C ASN A 264 -1.64 -2.51 -3.64
N ALA A 265 -0.48 -1.84 -3.69
CA ALA A 265 0.30 -1.44 -2.53
C ALA A 265 -0.44 -0.44 -1.64
N VAL A 266 -1.08 0.58 -2.23
CA VAL A 266 -1.88 1.56 -1.50
C VAL A 266 -3.08 0.88 -0.84
N TYR A 267 -3.88 0.16 -1.64
CA TYR A 267 -5.09 -0.47 -1.14
C TYR A 267 -4.75 -1.45 -0.01
N TYR A 268 -3.71 -2.23 -0.21
CA TYR A 268 -3.28 -3.20 0.76
C TYR A 268 -2.71 -2.57 2.04
N ASN A 269 -1.66 -1.74 1.93
CA ASN A 269 -0.95 -1.26 3.11
C ASN A 269 -1.76 -0.20 3.88
N ILE A 270 -2.51 0.66 3.19
CA ILE A 270 -3.27 1.72 3.85
C ILE A 270 -4.62 1.21 4.36
N ILE A 271 -5.34 0.41 3.56
CA ILE A 271 -6.72 0.01 3.89
C ILE A 271 -6.71 -1.33 4.64
N VAL A 272 -6.28 -2.41 4.00
CA VAL A 272 -6.39 -3.75 4.57
C VAL A 272 -5.52 -3.89 5.82
N HIS A 273 -4.23 -3.55 5.68
CA HIS A 273 -3.26 -3.64 6.78
C HIS A 273 -3.56 -2.60 7.88
N GLY A 274 -3.85 -1.35 7.51
CA GLY A 274 -4.20 -0.31 8.48
C GLY A 274 -5.37 -0.71 9.40
N LEU A 275 -6.42 -1.32 8.87
CA LEU A 275 -7.56 -1.78 9.66
C LEU A 275 -7.20 -2.92 10.62
N VAL A 276 -6.43 -3.91 10.15
CA VAL A 276 -5.97 -5.03 10.99
C VAL A 276 -5.07 -4.53 12.12
N VAL A 277 -4.20 -3.56 11.83
CA VAL A 277 -3.35 -2.95 12.86
C VAL A 277 -4.18 -2.20 13.89
N ILE A 278 -5.15 -1.38 13.47
CA ILE A 278 -6.02 -0.65 14.41
C ILE A 278 -6.75 -1.64 15.33
N TYR A 279 -7.26 -2.73 14.77
CA TYR A 279 -7.83 -3.84 15.54
C TYR A 279 -6.83 -4.38 16.58
N ASP A 280 -5.60 -4.71 16.18
CA ASP A 280 -4.59 -5.27 17.07
C ASP A 280 -4.15 -4.27 18.16
N LEU A 281 -4.00 -2.98 17.83
CA LEU A 281 -3.66 -1.93 18.79
C LEU A 281 -4.78 -1.74 19.82
N PHE A 282 -6.04 -1.80 19.38
CA PHE A 282 -7.18 -1.75 20.28
C PHE A 282 -7.21 -2.99 21.18
N MET A 283 -6.97 -4.19 20.63
CA MET A 283 -6.87 -5.42 21.43
C MET A 283 -5.73 -5.39 22.43
N ALA A 284 -4.61 -4.72 22.14
CA ALA A 284 -3.53 -4.52 23.10
C ALA A 284 -3.93 -3.58 24.26
N VAL A 285 -4.83 -2.62 24.00
CA VAL A 285 -5.46 -1.82 25.05
C VAL A 285 -6.45 -2.68 25.85
N MET A 286 -7.30 -3.48 25.24
CA MET A 286 -8.35 -4.20 25.98
C MET A 286 -7.81 -5.42 26.73
N VAL A 287 -6.95 -6.20 26.09
CA VAL A 287 -6.50 -7.51 26.55
C VAL A 287 -4.97 -7.52 26.66
N PRO A 288 -4.40 -6.96 27.75
CA PRO A 288 -2.97 -6.85 27.89
C PRO A 288 -2.31 -8.23 27.93
N CYS A 289 -1.19 -8.36 27.24
CA CYS A 289 -0.41 -9.60 27.19
C CYS A 289 0.64 -9.70 28.32
N ASN A 290 0.85 -8.61 29.06
CA ASN A 290 1.88 -8.48 30.09
C ASN A 290 1.26 -8.18 31.46
N GLU A 291 1.71 -8.87 32.50
CA GLU A 291 1.27 -8.68 33.89
C GLU A 291 1.50 -7.23 34.36
N LYS A 292 2.59 -6.58 33.92
CA LYS A 292 2.87 -5.17 34.22
C LYS A 292 1.86 -4.18 33.63
N GLU A 293 1.04 -4.64 32.68
CA GLU A 293 -0.01 -3.84 32.04
C GLU A 293 -1.42 -4.26 32.51
N GLY A 294 -1.50 -5.11 33.54
CA GLY A 294 -2.74 -5.56 34.14
C GLY A 294 -3.25 -6.92 33.68
N LYS A 295 -2.44 -7.72 32.98
CA LYS A 295 -2.85 -9.11 32.67
C LYS A 295 -3.10 -9.88 33.98
N GLY A 296 -4.32 -10.38 34.14
CA GLY A 296 -4.73 -11.15 35.33
C GLY A 296 -5.07 -10.29 36.56
N SER A 297 -5.04 -8.96 36.46
CA SER A 297 -5.44 -8.06 37.56
C SER A 297 -6.27 -6.91 37.01
N PHE A 298 -7.58 -6.93 37.31
CA PHE A 298 -8.51 -5.88 36.89
C PHE A 298 -8.10 -4.49 37.39
N TRP A 299 -7.65 -4.38 38.64
CA TRP A 299 -7.26 -3.09 39.22
C TRP A 299 -6.00 -2.52 38.59
N LEU A 300 -4.99 -3.36 38.34
CA LEU A 300 -3.80 -2.93 37.63
C LEU A 300 -4.11 -2.62 36.16
N TRP A 301 -5.01 -3.39 35.55
CA TRP A 301 -5.51 -3.12 34.20
C TRP A 301 -6.19 -1.75 34.12
N LEU A 302 -7.03 -1.41 35.10
CA LEU A 302 -7.74 -0.14 35.15
C LEU A 302 -6.77 1.03 35.36
N PHE A 303 -5.84 0.88 36.31
CA PHE A 303 -4.81 1.89 36.58
C PHE A 303 -3.91 2.15 35.37
N MET A 304 -3.54 1.10 34.63
CA MET A 304 -2.67 1.19 33.46
C MET A 304 -3.42 1.60 32.17
N LEU A 305 -4.76 1.69 32.18
CA LEU A 305 -5.55 1.98 30.99
C LEU A 305 -5.11 3.29 30.28
N PRO A 306 -4.90 4.44 30.95
CA PRO A 306 -4.45 5.66 30.28
C PRO A 306 -3.09 5.47 29.59
N TRP A 307 -2.14 4.82 30.26
CA TRP A 307 -0.83 4.52 29.69
C TRP A 307 -0.93 3.58 28.48
N ARG A 308 -1.76 2.52 28.56
CA ARG A 308 -1.95 1.60 27.44
C ARG A 308 -2.51 2.32 26.23
N VAL A 309 -3.46 3.24 26.40
CA VAL A 309 -4.02 3.95 25.24
C VAL A 309 -2.98 4.86 24.61
N VAL A 310 -2.25 5.66 25.39
CA VAL A 310 -1.15 6.49 24.86
C VAL A 310 -0.10 5.63 24.18
N ARG A 311 0.30 4.53 24.80
CA ARG A 311 1.31 3.61 24.25
C ARG A 311 0.86 2.99 22.93
N TYR A 312 -0.35 2.43 22.87
CA TYR A 312 -0.79 1.63 21.73
C TYR A 312 -1.48 2.45 20.65
N LEU A 313 -2.47 3.27 20.97
CA LEU A 313 -3.20 4.02 19.95
C LEU A 313 -2.43 5.26 19.47
N VAL A 314 -1.69 5.95 20.35
CA VAL A 314 -0.96 7.17 19.96
C VAL A 314 0.44 6.83 19.45
N ILE A 315 1.30 6.25 20.28
CA ILE A 315 2.71 6.02 19.91
C ILE A 315 2.79 4.91 18.84
N HIS A 316 2.26 3.72 19.13
CA HIS A 316 2.31 2.63 18.16
C HIS A 316 1.42 2.91 16.95
N GLY A 317 0.25 3.53 17.10
CA GLY A 317 -0.59 3.93 15.96
C GLY A 317 0.12 4.91 15.01
N ALA A 318 0.84 5.90 15.53
CA ALA A 318 1.65 6.79 14.68
C ALA A 318 2.75 6.03 13.92
N LEU A 319 3.45 5.12 14.59
CA LEU A 319 4.45 4.26 13.96
C LEU A 319 3.85 3.38 12.87
N SER A 320 2.63 2.85 13.09
CA SER A 320 1.91 2.06 12.09
C SER A 320 1.57 2.87 10.85
N ILE A 321 1.14 4.12 10.99
CA ILE A 321 0.85 4.98 9.84
C ILE A 321 2.11 5.19 9.01
N ILE A 322 3.25 5.48 9.66
CA ILE A 322 4.54 5.61 8.99
C ILE A 322 4.91 4.31 8.28
N GLU A 323 4.74 3.17 8.95
CA GLU A 323 4.98 1.85 8.39
C GLU A 323 4.12 1.61 7.12
N CYS A 324 2.82 1.90 7.17
CA CYS A 324 1.93 1.75 6.02
C CYS A 324 2.40 2.58 4.82
N VAL A 325 2.85 3.83 5.04
CA VAL A 325 3.38 4.70 3.99
C VAL A 325 4.69 4.16 3.42
N VAL A 326 5.64 3.79 4.29
CA VAL A 326 6.95 3.24 3.87
C VAL A 326 6.75 1.97 3.05
N TRP A 327 5.89 1.05 3.50
CA TRP A 327 5.61 -0.18 2.76
C TRP A 327 4.81 0.05 1.48
N THR A 328 3.97 1.08 1.42
CA THR A 328 3.33 1.47 0.16
C THR A 328 4.39 1.84 -0.88
N ILE A 329 5.41 2.62 -0.49
CA ILE A 329 6.50 2.99 -1.39
C ILE A 329 7.34 1.76 -1.76
N ILE A 330 7.72 0.94 -0.79
CA ILE A 330 8.56 -0.25 -1.04
C ILE A 330 7.82 -1.24 -1.94
N ASP A 331 6.56 -1.58 -1.67
CA ASP A 331 5.80 -2.60 -2.41
C ASP A 331 5.56 -2.18 -3.89
N VAL A 332 5.68 -0.90 -4.24
CA VAL A 332 5.64 -0.41 -5.63
C VAL A 332 6.87 -0.88 -6.42
N PHE A 333 8.04 -0.86 -5.79
CA PHE A 333 9.34 -1.17 -6.40
C PHE A 333 9.91 -2.54 -6.03
N VAL A 334 9.34 -3.19 -5.02
CA VAL A 334 9.68 -4.55 -4.60
C VAL A 334 8.35 -5.24 -4.32
N PRO A 335 7.67 -5.78 -5.35
CA PRO A 335 6.34 -6.33 -5.18
C PRO A 335 6.34 -7.45 -4.16
N ALA A 336 5.54 -7.25 -3.12
CA ALA A 336 5.05 -8.34 -2.31
C ALA A 336 3.80 -8.96 -2.95
N ILE A 337 3.61 -10.25 -2.72
CA ILE A 337 2.41 -11.01 -3.03
C ILE A 337 1.81 -11.55 -1.74
N THR A 338 0.48 -11.63 -1.68
CA THR A 338 -0.17 -12.26 -0.53
C THR A 338 -0.12 -13.76 -0.66
N LEU A 339 0.49 -14.39 0.33
CA LEU A 339 0.60 -15.83 0.42
C LEU A 339 0.14 -16.32 1.80
N TYR A 340 -0.17 -17.61 1.86
CA TYR A 340 -0.82 -18.23 3.01
C TYR A 340 0.06 -19.36 3.56
N HIS A 341 0.30 -19.34 4.87
CA HIS A 341 1.04 -20.38 5.58
C HIS A 341 0.10 -21.13 6.53
N GLY A 342 -0.14 -22.41 6.27
CA GLY A 342 -1.02 -23.25 7.09
C GLY A 342 -0.27 -23.96 8.20
N THR A 343 -0.79 -23.89 9.43
CA THR A 343 -0.17 -24.54 10.59
C THR A 343 -1.21 -24.75 11.71
N ASP A 344 -0.81 -25.32 12.85
CA ASP A 344 -1.66 -25.39 14.04
C ASP A 344 -1.64 -24.07 14.83
N LEU A 345 -2.69 -23.84 15.63
CA LEU A 345 -2.86 -22.62 16.41
C LEU A 345 -1.64 -22.26 17.27
N THR A 346 -1.03 -23.24 17.94
CA THR A 346 0.10 -23.02 18.84
C THR A 346 1.33 -22.55 18.07
N ALA A 347 1.66 -23.24 16.97
CA ALA A 347 2.73 -22.83 16.08
C ALA A 347 2.45 -21.46 15.45
N GLY A 348 1.22 -21.21 14.99
CA GLY A 348 0.79 -19.93 14.43
C GLY A 348 1.03 -18.77 15.40
N GLN A 349 0.51 -18.89 16.63
CA GLN A 349 0.68 -17.89 17.68
C GLN A 349 2.16 -17.69 18.07
N SER A 350 2.96 -18.76 18.06
CA SER A 350 4.40 -18.65 18.31
C SER A 350 5.11 -17.90 17.19
N ILE A 351 4.79 -18.19 15.92
CA ILE A 351 5.42 -17.56 14.74
C ILE A 351 5.14 -16.06 14.69
N VAL A 352 3.89 -15.63 14.91
CA VAL A 352 3.55 -14.20 14.87
C VAL A 352 3.85 -13.47 16.18
N GLY A 353 4.14 -14.22 17.25
CA GLY A 353 4.32 -13.67 18.58
C GLY A 353 5.66 -12.95 18.78
N SER A 354 5.75 -12.13 19.83
CA SER A 354 7.01 -11.48 20.23
C SER A 354 7.36 -11.78 21.69
N ARG A 355 8.49 -12.47 21.89
CA ARG A 355 9.00 -12.78 23.25
C ARG A 355 9.35 -11.53 24.07
N LYS A 356 9.81 -10.44 23.42
CA LYS A 356 10.08 -9.17 24.10
C LYS A 356 8.83 -8.61 24.81
N ARG A 357 7.63 -8.92 24.30
CA ARG A 357 6.35 -8.43 24.83
C ARG A 357 5.56 -9.46 25.61
N ASN A 358 5.67 -10.74 25.28
CA ASN A 358 5.09 -11.81 26.06
C ASN A 358 6.19 -12.80 26.48
N LYS A 359 6.60 -12.71 27.75
CA LYS A 359 7.67 -13.55 28.31
C LYS A 359 7.28 -15.03 28.42
N SER A 360 6.00 -15.37 28.34
CA SER A 360 5.54 -16.76 28.32
C SER A 360 5.80 -17.46 26.99
N LEU A 361 6.23 -16.72 25.96
CA LEU A 361 6.55 -17.26 24.65
C LEU A 361 7.97 -17.84 24.59
N SER A 362 8.14 -18.86 23.74
CA SER A 362 9.41 -19.56 23.52
C SER A 362 10.48 -18.62 22.95
N TRP A 363 11.76 -18.99 23.10
CA TRP A 363 12.87 -18.30 22.44
C TRP A 363 12.80 -18.36 20.92
N LYS A 364 12.07 -19.34 20.37
CA LYS A 364 11.75 -19.46 18.93
C LYS A 364 10.54 -18.60 18.52
N SER A 365 9.87 -17.93 19.45
CA SER A 365 8.72 -17.12 19.07
C SER A 365 9.14 -15.93 18.24
N GLY A 366 8.35 -15.68 17.21
CA GLY A 366 8.64 -14.74 16.17
C GLY A 366 9.32 -15.35 14.94
N THR A 367 9.91 -16.54 15.02
CA THR A 367 10.63 -17.11 13.88
C THR A 367 9.70 -17.95 13.00
N PHE A 368 9.75 -17.74 11.68
CA PHE A 368 9.45 -18.83 10.75
C PHE A 368 10.64 -19.79 10.75
N THR A 369 10.44 -21.01 11.24
CA THR A 369 11.42 -22.09 11.16
C THR A 369 11.32 -22.76 9.79
N ALA A 370 12.46 -22.95 9.12
CA ALA A 370 12.49 -23.72 7.88
C ALA A 370 12.10 -25.18 8.13
N SER A 371 11.25 -25.71 7.27
CA SER A 371 11.02 -27.15 7.19
C SER A 371 11.74 -27.73 5.98
N GLN A 372 12.18 -28.97 6.11
CA GLN A 372 12.56 -29.76 4.95
C GLN A 372 11.28 -30.38 4.39
N SER A 373 11.00 -30.14 3.11
CA SER A 373 9.95 -30.89 2.42
C SER A 373 10.47 -31.36 1.08
N ASN A 374 10.07 -32.59 0.74
CA ASN A 374 10.42 -33.28 -0.49
C ASN A 374 10.00 -32.49 -1.75
N TRP A 375 9.11 -31.51 -1.63
CA TRP A 375 8.42 -30.93 -2.79
C TRP A 375 9.04 -29.64 -3.32
N GLY A 376 9.69 -28.86 -2.44
CA GLY A 376 10.03 -27.46 -2.75
C GLY A 376 11.44 -27.01 -2.38
N GLY A 377 12.16 -27.76 -1.53
CA GLY A 377 13.47 -27.39 -1.00
C GLY A 377 13.51 -27.43 0.53
N ILE A 378 14.46 -26.71 1.11
CA ILE A 378 14.50 -26.44 2.57
C ILE A 378 14.19 -24.96 2.74
N GLY A 379 13.09 -24.65 3.42
CA GLY A 379 12.61 -23.28 3.50
C GLY A 379 11.26 -23.12 4.19
N VAL A 380 10.69 -21.93 4.05
CA VAL A 380 9.35 -21.60 4.54
C VAL A 380 8.34 -21.75 3.41
N TYR A 381 7.31 -22.54 3.65
CA TYR A 381 6.33 -22.92 2.64
C TYR A 381 5.09 -22.04 2.68
N PHE A 382 4.64 -21.68 1.49
CA PHE A 382 3.50 -20.81 1.28
C PHE A 382 2.65 -21.29 0.11
N ALA A 383 1.35 -21.11 0.23
CA ALA A 383 0.39 -21.31 -0.86
C ALA A 383 -0.11 -19.98 -1.42
N SER A 384 -0.47 -19.96 -2.70
CA SER A 384 -1.18 -18.82 -3.30
C SER A 384 -2.66 -18.73 -2.90
N SER A 385 -3.21 -19.77 -2.26
CA SER A 385 -4.61 -19.86 -1.85
C SER A 385 -4.74 -20.26 -0.39
N ARG A 386 -5.66 -19.62 0.32
CA ARG A 386 -5.99 -19.94 1.71
C ARG A 386 -6.48 -21.38 1.87
N GLN A 387 -7.32 -21.87 0.96
CA GLN A 387 -7.86 -23.24 1.02
C GLN A 387 -6.74 -24.28 0.93
N VAL A 388 -5.70 -23.99 0.15
CA VAL A 388 -4.53 -24.85 0.00
C VAL A 388 -3.72 -24.87 1.28
N ALA A 389 -3.45 -23.69 1.85
CA ALA A 389 -2.79 -23.59 3.15
C ALA A 389 -3.55 -24.37 4.25
N LEU A 390 -4.88 -24.32 4.26
CA LEU A 390 -5.71 -25.08 5.18
C LEU A 390 -5.57 -26.60 5.03
N ARG A 391 -5.32 -27.11 3.82
CA ARG A 391 -5.04 -28.54 3.63
C ARG A 391 -3.75 -28.98 4.34
N TYR A 392 -2.72 -28.13 4.35
CA TYR A 392 -1.50 -28.40 5.12
C TYR A 392 -1.71 -28.25 6.63
N ALA A 393 -2.60 -27.33 7.04
CA ALA A 393 -2.94 -27.15 8.44
C ALA A 393 -3.66 -28.38 9.00
N ASN A 394 -4.61 -28.94 8.22
CA ASN A 394 -5.47 -30.08 8.52
C ASN A 394 -4.87 -31.45 8.16
N ASP A 395 -3.55 -31.61 8.26
CA ASP A 395 -2.91 -32.90 7.99
C ASP A 395 -3.53 -34.01 8.87
N PRO A 396 -4.11 -35.10 8.31
CA PRO A 396 -4.77 -36.17 9.07
C PRO A 396 -3.82 -36.92 10.01
N TYR A 397 -2.50 -36.77 9.87
CA TYR A 397 -1.51 -37.32 10.79
C TYR A 397 -1.19 -36.39 11.97
N ARG A 398 -1.73 -35.15 12.00
CA ARG A 398 -1.70 -34.28 13.18
C ARG A 398 -2.80 -34.70 14.16
N LEU A 399 -2.46 -34.69 15.45
CA LEU A 399 -3.36 -35.01 16.57
C LEU A 399 -4.74 -34.33 16.42
N SER A 400 -5.81 -35.01 16.83
CA SER A 400 -7.23 -34.61 16.65
C SER A 400 -7.60 -33.25 17.27
N ASP A 401 -6.80 -32.74 18.21
CA ASP A 401 -6.96 -31.41 18.80
C ASP A 401 -6.29 -30.27 18.00
N SER A 402 -5.69 -30.56 16.86
CA SER A 402 -5.06 -29.54 16.02
C SER A 402 -6.11 -28.51 15.57
N ASN A 403 -6.06 -27.31 16.15
CA ASN A 403 -6.89 -26.18 15.77
C ASN A 403 -6.22 -25.51 14.56
N PRO A 404 -6.61 -25.83 13.31
CA PRO A 404 -5.93 -25.37 12.12
C PRO A 404 -6.07 -23.86 11.97
N VAL A 405 -4.97 -23.22 11.61
CA VAL A 405 -4.92 -21.80 11.31
C VAL A 405 -4.14 -21.52 10.05
N VAL A 406 -4.42 -20.38 9.45
CA VAL A 406 -3.64 -19.82 8.35
C VAL A 406 -3.07 -18.48 8.76
N ILE A 407 -1.75 -18.37 8.70
CA ILE A 407 -1.07 -17.08 8.77
C ILE A 407 -1.13 -16.46 7.39
N VAL A 408 -1.80 -15.33 7.27
CA VAL A 408 -1.82 -14.54 6.03
C VAL A 408 -0.62 -13.63 6.04
N CYS A 409 0.19 -13.65 4.97
CA CYS A 409 1.44 -12.91 4.92
C CYS A 409 1.56 -12.10 3.64
N ARG A 410 2.17 -10.91 3.72
CA ARG A 410 2.79 -10.27 2.56
C ARG A 410 4.21 -10.77 2.40
N VAL A 411 4.49 -11.35 1.25
CA VAL A 411 5.75 -12.01 0.98
C VAL A 411 6.43 -11.34 -0.18
N SER A 412 7.67 -10.90 0.01
CA SER A 412 8.59 -10.46 -1.05
C SER A 412 9.43 -11.67 -1.50
N PRO A 413 9.04 -12.39 -2.57
CA PRO A 413 9.65 -13.67 -2.93
C PRO A 413 11.06 -13.50 -3.51
N GLY A 414 11.46 -12.28 -3.91
CA GLY A 414 12.75 -12.01 -4.53
C GLY A 414 12.86 -12.66 -5.90
N ARG A 415 14.01 -13.29 -6.19
CA ARG A 415 14.25 -13.98 -7.46
C ARG A 415 13.64 -15.39 -7.41
N ILE A 416 12.62 -15.62 -8.22
CA ILE A 416 11.86 -16.86 -8.25
C ILE A 416 12.39 -17.78 -9.36
N ILE A 417 12.54 -19.07 -9.07
CA ILE A 417 12.64 -20.09 -10.11
C ILE A 417 11.34 -20.86 -10.22
N ASN A 418 10.79 -20.90 -11.44
CA ASN A 418 9.78 -21.88 -11.82
C ASN A 418 10.47 -23.21 -12.13
N TYR A 419 10.21 -24.26 -11.35
CA TYR A 419 10.90 -25.53 -11.53
C TYR A 419 10.60 -26.21 -12.87
N ALA A 420 9.47 -25.93 -13.52
CA ALA A 420 9.20 -26.48 -14.86
C ALA A 420 10.16 -25.94 -15.94
N LEU A 421 10.78 -24.77 -15.69
CA LEU A 421 11.81 -24.20 -16.55
C LEU A 421 13.24 -24.56 -16.09
N ALA A 422 13.38 -25.29 -14.98
CA ALA A 422 14.67 -25.76 -14.48
C ALA A 422 15.16 -26.99 -15.27
N PRO A 423 16.46 -27.35 -15.21
CA PRO A 423 16.95 -28.61 -15.77
C PRO A 423 16.14 -29.79 -15.23
N TYR A 424 15.94 -30.83 -16.04
CA TYR A 424 15.05 -31.96 -15.73
C TYR A 424 15.34 -32.59 -14.37
N GLN A 425 16.62 -32.73 -14.00
CA GLN A 425 17.02 -33.27 -12.69
C GLN A 425 16.54 -32.40 -11.52
N VAL A 426 16.49 -31.08 -11.69
CA VAL A 426 15.99 -30.13 -10.68
C VAL A 426 14.46 -30.16 -10.64
N TYR A 427 13.81 -30.20 -11.81
CA TYR A 427 12.35 -30.36 -11.89
C TYR A 427 11.89 -31.67 -11.23
N ARG A 428 12.58 -32.77 -11.51
CA ARG A 428 12.39 -34.09 -10.89
C ARG A 428 12.57 -34.06 -9.37
N ALA A 429 13.63 -33.39 -8.90
CA ALA A 429 13.88 -33.20 -7.48
C ALA A 429 12.73 -32.45 -6.79
N ALA A 430 12.05 -31.55 -7.50
CA ALA A 430 10.84 -30.89 -7.05
C ALA A 430 9.64 -31.85 -7.15
N GLY A 431 9.30 -32.44 -6.01
CA GLY A 431 8.07 -33.21 -5.84
C GLY A 431 8.11 -34.66 -6.27
N GLN A 432 8.74 -35.03 -7.40
CA GLN A 432 8.78 -36.44 -7.80
C GLN A 432 9.78 -37.25 -6.98
N ASP A 433 11.04 -36.82 -6.94
CA ASP A 433 12.13 -37.55 -6.28
C ASP A 433 12.30 -37.16 -4.82
N GLY A 434 11.72 -36.03 -4.42
CA GLY A 434 11.76 -35.63 -3.03
C GLY A 434 13.13 -35.16 -2.55
N ASN A 435 13.93 -34.50 -3.38
CA ASN A 435 15.34 -34.20 -3.08
C ASN A 435 15.57 -32.70 -2.83
N PRO A 436 15.32 -32.20 -1.60
CA PRO A 436 15.44 -30.79 -1.26
C PRO A 436 16.88 -30.27 -1.35
N SER A 437 17.89 -31.13 -1.17
CA SER A 437 19.31 -30.78 -1.27
C SER A 437 19.68 -30.33 -2.69
N THR A 438 19.18 -31.03 -3.71
CA THR A 438 19.38 -30.66 -5.12
C THR A 438 18.74 -29.31 -5.43
N LEU A 439 17.51 -29.08 -4.95
CA LEU A 439 16.78 -27.83 -5.15
C LEU A 439 17.52 -26.65 -4.51
N ASN A 440 17.93 -26.80 -3.25
CA ASN A 440 18.65 -25.76 -2.54
C ASN A 440 20.03 -25.47 -3.15
N SER A 441 20.79 -26.50 -3.53
CA SER A 441 22.10 -26.34 -4.17
C SER A 441 21.98 -25.60 -5.50
N TYR A 442 20.98 -25.95 -6.31
CA TYR A 442 20.71 -25.28 -7.57
C TYR A 442 20.26 -23.82 -7.34
N GLY A 443 19.35 -23.59 -6.38
CA GLY A 443 18.88 -22.26 -6.00
C GLY A 443 20.02 -21.35 -5.55
N GLN A 444 20.91 -21.85 -4.71
CA GLN A 444 22.10 -21.12 -4.24
C GLN A 444 23.06 -20.78 -5.37
N LYS A 445 23.43 -21.77 -6.19
CA LYS A 445 24.35 -21.59 -7.32
C LYS A 445 23.87 -20.52 -8.31
N ASN A 446 22.56 -20.38 -8.46
CA ASN A 446 21.94 -19.47 -9.42
C ASN A 446 21.29 -18.23 -8.76
N HIS A 447 21.50 -18.01 -7.46
CA HIS A 447 20.97 -16.88 -6.70
C HIS A 447 19.43 -16.74 -6.72
N TYR A 448 18.70 -17.86 -6.77
CA TYR A 448 17.24 -17.86 -6.61
C TYR A 448 16.86 -17.93 -5.15
N THR A 449 15.99 -17.04 -4.70
CA THR A 449 15.55 -16.97 -3.30
C THR A 449 14.27 -17.72 -3.00
N THR A 450 13.49 -18.04 -4.03
CA THR A 450 12.22 -18.76 -3.91
C THR A 450 12.11 -19.77 -5.04
N GLY A 451 11.70 -20.99 -4.72
CA GLY A 451 11.21 -21.96 -5.70
C GLY A 451 9.69 -21.86 -5.80
N GLU A 452 9.15 -21.80 -7.01
CA GLU A 452 7.73 -21.98 -7.29
C GLU A 452 7.50 -23.24 -8.11
N TRP A 453 6.42 -23.96 -7.83
CA TRP A 453 6.01 -25.10 -8.65
C TRP A 453 4.53 -25.37 -8.59
N TRP A 454 4.05 -26.07 -9.61
CA TRP A 454 2.71 -26.59 -9.68
C TRP A 454 2.64 -27.95 -9.01
N ASN A 455 1.87 -28.06 -7.93
CA ASN A 455 1.56 -29.33 -7.31
C ASN A 455 0.42 -30.01 -8.10
N GLY A 456 0.77 -30.98 -8.94
CA GLY A 456 -0.19 -31.70 -9.79
C GLY A 456 -1.22 -32.54 -9.02
N ARG A 457 -0.90 -33.03 -7.82
CA ARG A 457 -1.85 -33.76 -6.96
C ARG A 457 -2.87 -32.82 -6.32
N GLY A 458 -2.39 -31.62 -5.96
CA GLY A 458 -3.18 -30.62 -5.25
C GLY A 458 -3.98 -29.68 -6.16
N GLY A 459 -3.51 -29.46 -7.39
CA GLY A 459 -4.08 -28.53 -8.34
C GLY A 459 -3.80 -27.05 -8.03
N TYR A 460 -2.62 -26.74 -7.49
CA TYR A 460 -2.28 -25.37 -7.05
C TYR A 460 -0.78 -25.06 -7.13
N TRP A 461 -0.44 -23.76 -7.02
CA TRP A 461 0.94 -23.29 -6.93
C TRP A 461 1.42 -23.21 -5.48
N GLU A 462 2.62 -23.71 -5.24
CA GLU A 462 3.34 -23.61 -3.97
C GLU A 462 4.62 -22.79 -4.12
N TYR A 463 5.04 -22.20 -3.01
CA TYR A 463 6.26 -21.42 -2.89
C TYR A 463 7.08 -21.95 -1.72
N CYS A 464 8.36 -22.19 -1.98
CA CYS A 464 9.35 -22.45 -0.95
C CYS A 464 10.34 -21.28 -0.92
N LEU A 465 10.25 -20.45 0.11
CA LEU A 465 11.23 -19.42 0.38
C LEU A 465 12.46 -20.08 1.00
N PHE A 466 13.55 -20.17 0.25
CA PHE A 466 14.71 -20.98 0.64
C PHE A 466 15.41 -20.42 1.87
N ASP A 467 15.48 -21.22 2.93
CA ASP A 467 16.18 -20.82 4.13
C ASP A 467 17.59 -21.37 4.14
N TRP A 468 18.51 -20.58 3.59
CA TRP A 468 19.89 -20.99 3.42
C TRP A 468 20.67 -21.12 4.74
N LYS A 469 20.15 -20.62 5.87
CA LYS A 469 20.83 -20.63 7.19
C LYS A 469 19.91 -20.79 8.40
N ASN A 470 18.63 -21.08 8.21
CA ASN A 470 17.59 -21.05 9.25
C ASN A 470 17.38 -19.65 9.90
N LEU A 471 17.46 -18.58 9.09
CA LEU A 471 17.57 -17.18 9.56
C LEU A 471 16.42 -16.25 9.13
N TYR A 472 15.24 -16.77 8.74
CA TYR A 472 14.16 -15.91 8.21
C TYR A 472 13.57 -14.88 9.19
N ASN A 473 13.98 -14.86 10.45
CA ASN A 473 13.48 -13.90 11.44
C ASN A 473 14.10 -12.49 11.34
N ASN A 474 15.14 -12.30 10.52
CA ASN A 474 15.84 -11.01 10.39
C ASN A 474 15.64 -10.33 9.02
N ARG A 475 14.79 -10.87 8.15
CA ARG A 475 14.59 -10.34 6.80
C ARG A 475 13.13 -9.93 6.63
N TRP A 476 12.92 -8.67 6.27
CA TRP A 476 11.66 -7.99 5.94
C TRP A 476 10.81 -8.65 4.82
N ARG A 477 11.17 -9.86 4.39
CA ARG A 477 10.57 -10.57 3.26
C ARG A 477 9.25 -11.24 3.58
N ILE A 478 8.98 -11.55 4.83
CA ILE A 478 7.73 -12.18 5.27
C ILE A 478 7.15 -11.26 6.34
N ARG A 479 6.00 -10.65 6.02
CA ARG A 479 5.24 -9.82 6.95
C ARG A 479 3.94 -10.54 7.29
N PRO A 480 3.83 -11.20 8.46
CA PRO A 480 2.57 -11.75 8.93
C PRO A 480 1.56 -10.64 9.12
N LEU A 481 0.31 -10.88 8.73
CA LEU A 481 -0.74 -9.88 8.79
C LEU A 481 -1.69 -10.15 9.93
N TYR A 482 -2.21 -11.37 9.92
CA TYR A 482 -3.14 -11.87 10.90
C TYR A 482 -3.19 -13.38 10.79
N ILE A 483 -3.72 -14.01 11.83
CA ILE A 483 -4.01 -15.44 11.83
C ILE A 483 -5.50 -15.62 11.61
N TYR A 484 -5.88 -16.36 10.59
CA TYR A 484 -7.24 -16.80 10.40
C TYR A 484 -7.43 -18.19 11.01
N ASN A 485 -8.41 -18.33 11.89
CA ASN A 485 -8.74 -19.61 12.50
C ASN A 485 -9.89 -20.30 11.75
N ASP A 486 -9.66 -21.53 11.28
CA ASP A 486 -10.64 -22.21 10.42
C ASP A 486 -11.85 -22.75 11.17
N ARG A 487 -11.69 -23.12 12.44
CA ARG A 487 -12.79 -23.64 13.27
C ARG A 487 -13.76 -22.55 13.70
N THR A 488 -13.22 -21.39 14.07
CA THR A 488 -14.00 -20.27 14.62
C THR A 488 -14.36 -19.23 13.56
N HIS A 489 -13.74 -19.30 12.38
CA HIS A 489 -13.86 -18.32 11.31
C HIS A 489 -13.47 -16.88 11.66
N PHE A 490 -12.77 -16.68 12.79
CA PHE A 490 -12.32 -15.37 13.24
C PHE A 490 -10.85 -15.10 12.92
N ILE A 491 -10.55 -13.82 12.74
CA ILE A 491 -9.20 -13.28 12.75
C ILE A 491 -8.72 -13.22 14.20
N GLN A 492 -7.50 -13.70 14.47
CA GLN A 492 -6.90 -13.66 15.79
C GLN A 492 -5.95 -12.48 15.94
N HIS A 493 -6.01 -11.87 17.12
CA HIS A 493 -5.05 -10.86 17.59
C HIS A 493 -3.62 -11.43 17.64
N ILE A 494 -2.67 -10.70 17.07
CA ILE A 494 -1.24 -11.03 17.11
C ILE A 494 -0.63 -10.59 18.46
N LYS A 495 -0.55 -11.56 19.39
CA LYS A 495 -0.01 -11.33 20.74
C LYS A 495 1.48 -11.02 20.71
N GLY A 496 1.82 -9.79 21.10
CA GLY A 496 3.21 -9.32 21.07
C GLY A 496 3.50 -8.40 19.89
N GLY A 497 2.45 -7.84 19.26
CA GLY A 497 2.41 -6.65 18.40
C GLY A 497 3.43 -6.56 17.25
N MET A 498 3.61 -5.33 16.74
CA MET A 498 4.45 -4.93 15.58
C MET A 498 5.96 -5.32 15.54
N ALA A 499 6.46 -6.25 16.35
CA ALA A 499 7.89 -6.58 16.39
C ALA A 499 8.40 -7.24 15.09
N HIS A 500 7.47 -7.77 14.29
CA HIS A 500 7.70 -8.32 12.94
C HIS A 500 7.47 -7.31 11.80
N TRP A 501 7.02 -6.12 12.15
CA TRP A 501 6.36 -5.18 11.25
C TRP A 501 7.21 -3.91 11.10
N THR A 502 7.68 -3.38 12.24
CA THR A 502 8.76 -2.42 12.25
C THR A 502 10.06 -3.13 11.88
N PHE A 503 10.89 -2.49 11.03
CA PHE A 503 12.31 -2.83 10.91
C PHE A 503 12.83 -3.21 12.30
N ASN A 504 13.49 -4.35 12.45
CA ASN A 504 14.11 -4.75 13.72
C ASN A 504 15.13 -3.64 14.09
N ILE A 505 14.67 -2.62 14.80
CA ILE A 505 15.48 -1.58 15.44
C ILE A 505 15.72 -2.03 16.88
#